data_AF-A0A060C4A7-F1
#
_entry.id   AF-A0A060C4A7-F1
#
_cell.length_a   1.000
_cell.length_b   1.000
_cell.length_c   1.000
_cell.angle_alpha   90.00
_cell.angle_beta   90.00
_cell.angle_gamma   90.00
#
_symmetry.space_group_name_H-M   'P 1'
#
loop_
_entity.id
_entity.type
_entity.pdbx_description
1 polymer ?
#
loop_
_entity_poly.entity_id
_entity_poly.type
_entity_poly.pdbx_seq_one_letter_code
_entity_poly.pdbx_strand_id
1 'polypeptide(L)'
;MGAKAGNVEEFIRRFGGRYQYMVMLDADSLLAASILDKMVKRMDADDHLGLLQSMPRLVGGESFLARAIQFAGALYGPVVARGVDA
;
A
#
# COMPACT_ATOMS: atom_id res chain seq x y z
N MET A 1 -19.99 -12.10 -0.67
CA MET A 1 -18.70 -11.36 -0.74
C MET A 1 -17.59 -12.34 -1.08
N GLY A 2 -16.54 -11.90 -1.78
CA GLY A 2 -15.36 -12.74 -2.03
C GLY A 2 -14.56 -13.02 -0.76
N ALA A 3 -13.74 -14.08 -0.75
CA ALA A 3 -13.01 -14.54 0.43
C ALA A 3 -12.16 -13.43 1.09
N LYS A 4 -11.44 -12.62 0.31
CA LYS A 4 -10.61 -11.51 0.82
C LYS A 4 -11.45 -10.45 1.54
N ALA A 5 -12.57 -10.04 0.95
CA ALA A 5 -13.46 -9.03 1.54
C ALA A 5 -14.12 -9.51 2.83
N GLY A 6 -14.51 -10.79 2.89
CA GLY A 6 -15.06 -11.40 4.10
C GLY A 6 -14.08 -11.40 5.27
N ASN A 7 -12.81 -11.76 5.00
CA ASN A 7 -11.76 -11.75 6.03
C ASN A 7 -11.53 -10.34 6.60
N VAL A 8 -11.52 -9.32 5.74
CA VAL A 8 -11.34 -7.92 6.15
C VAL A 8 -12.52 -7.45 6.99
N GLU A 9 -13.75 -7.76 6.58
CA GLU A 9 -14.96 -7.40 7.34
C GLU A 9 -14.93 -8.03 8.74
N GLU A 10 -14.62 -9.33 8.83
CA GLU A 10 -14.54 -10.03 10.11
C GLU A 10 -13.47 -9.42 11.04
N PHE A 11 -12.31 -9.08 10.50
CA PHE A 11 -11.24 -8.44 11.26
C PHE A 11 -11.69 -7.07 11.80
N ILE A 12 -12.28 -6.22 10.97
CA ILE A 12 -12.75 -4.90 11.38
C ILE A 12 -13.84 -5.03 12.45
N ARG A 13 -14.79 -5.97 12.29
CA ARG A 13 -15.85 -6.19 13.29
C ARG A 13 -15.31 -6.63 14.65
N ARG A 14 -14.25 -7.45 14.68
CA ARG A 14 -13.68 -7.99 15.93
C ARG A 14 -12.65 -7.06 16.59
N PHE A 15 -11.87 -6.35 15.79
CA PHE A 15 -10.68 -5.64 16.26
C PHE A 15 -10.63 -4.16 15.84
N GLY A 16 -11.47 -3.71 14.90
CA GLY A 16 -11.38 -2.37 14.31
C GLY A 16 -11.48 -1.25 15.34
N GLY A 17 -12.33 -1.37 16.35
CA GLY A 17 -12.45 -0.37 17.41
C GLY A 17 -11.25 -0.27 18.37
N ARG A 18 -10.22 -1.12 18.20
CA ARG A 18 -9.02 -1.14 19.06
C ARG A 18 -7.84 -0.36 18.46
N TYR A 19 -7.90 0.00 17.19
CA TYR A 19 -6.81 0.63 16.45
C TYR A 19 -7.32 1.83 15.67
N GLN A 20 -6.53 2.92 15.63
CA GLN A 20 -6.89 4.10 14.83
C GLN A 20 -6.67 3.87 13.33
N TYR A 21 -5.67 3.07 12.98
CA TYR A 21 -5.28 2.80 11.60
C TYR A 21 -5.27 1.31 11.32
N MET A 22 -5.58 0.94 10.07
CA MET A 22 -5.46 -0.41 9.55
C MET A 22 -4.57 -0.37 8.30
N VAL A 23 -3.59 -1.26 8.23
CA VAL A 23 -2.78 -1.48 7.02
C VAL A 23 -3.15 -2.82 6.40
N MET A 24 -3.46 -2.83 5.10
CA MET A 24 -3.63 -4.06 4.32
C MET A 24 -2.39 -4.33 3.49
N LEU A 25 -1.83 -5.52 3.66
CA LEU A 25 -0.72 -6.04 2.88
C LEU A 25 -1.15 -7.35 2.22
N ASP A 26 -0.77 -7.55 0.96
CA ASP A 26 -0.85 -8.87 0.34
C ASP A 26 0.25 -9.79 0.90
N ALA A 27 0.09 -11.10 0.72
CA ALA A 27 1.00 -12.10 1.31
C ALA A 27 2.45 -11.98 0.80
N ASP A 28 2.66 -11.32 -0.34
CA ASP A 28 3.93 -11.06 -1.00
C ASP A 28 4.40 -9.60 -0.88
N SER A 29 3.66 -8.77 -0.15
CA SER A 29 4.00 -7.37 0.05
C SER A 29 5.11 -7.20 1.09
N LEU A 30 6.15 -6.46 0.73
CA LEU A 30 7.20 -6.01 1.64
C LEU A 30 7.07 -4.50 1.87
N LEU A 31 6.86 -4.11 3.13
CA LEU A 31 6.75 -2.71 3.54
C LEU A 31 7.87 -2.37 4.52
N ALA A 32 8.65 -1.32 4.21
CA ALA A 32 9.63 -0.81 5.16
C ALA A 32 8.94 -0.04 6.30
N ALA A 33 9.39 -0.24 7.54
CA ALA A 33 8.83 0.43 8.71
C ALA A 33 8.83 1.97 8.59
N SER A 34 9.86 2.53 7.93
CA SER A 34 9.95 3.98 7.66
C SER A 34 8.86 4.50 6.71
N ILE A 35 8.29 3.66 5.86
CA ILE A 35 7.14 4.02 5.02
C ILE A 35 5.87 4.03 5.85
N LEU A 36 5.70 3.06 6.74
CA LEU A 36 4.55 3.02 7.65
C LEU A 36 4.51 4.26 8.55
N ASP A 37 5.64 4.68 9.11
CA ASP A 37 5.76 5.93 9.90
C ASP A 37 5.35 7.18 9.09
N LYS A 38 5.78 7.27 7.82
CA LYS A 38 5.37 8.37 6.93
C LYS A 38 3.88 8.34 6.63
N MET A 39 3.30 7.16 6.41
CA MET A 39 1.88 7.00 6.14
C MET A 39 1.04 7.46 7.34
N VAL A 40 1.39 7.02 8.55
CA VAL A 40 0.70 7.43 9.78
C VAL A 40 0.78 8.93 9.97
N LYS A 41 1.98 9.53 9.85
CA LYS A 41 2.15 10.99 9.95
C LYS A 41 1.32 11.78 8.94
N ARG A 42 1.14 11.25 7.71
CA ARG A 42 0.32 11.89 6.68
C ARG A 42 -1.17 11.80 6.98
N MET A 43 -1.62 10.70 7.59
CA MET A 43 -3.00 10.52 8.04
C MET A 43 -3.31 11.37 9.28
N ASP A 44 -2.39 11.44 10.25
CA ASP A 44 -2.51 12.31 11.44
C ASP A 44 -2.60 13.82 11.07
N ALA A 45 -2.00 14.21 9.94
CA ALA A 45 -1.97 15.61 9.50
C ALA A 45 -3.24 16.08 8.79
N ASP A 46 -4.19 15.19 8.49
CA ASP A 46 -5.34 15.46 7.63
C ASP A 46 -6.52 14.58 8.03
N ASP A 47 -7.39 15.10 8.90
CA ASP A 47 -8.56 14.40 9.42
C ASP A 47 -9.59 14.03 8.33
N HIS A 48 -9.46 14.55 7.11
CA HIS A 48 -10.30 14.19 5.96
C HIS A 48 -9.74 13.01 5.14
N LEU A 49 -8.50 12.57 5.41
CA LEU A 49 -7.84 11.46 4.71
C LEU A 49 -8.23 10.10 5.30
N GLY A 50 -9.27 9.48 4.73
CA GLY A 50 -9.74 8.15 5.17
C GLY A 50 -8.99 6.95 4.58
N LEU A 51 -8.29 7.11 3.46
CA LEU A 51 -7.56 6.04 2.76
C LEU A 51 -6.30 6.59 2.11
N LEU A 52 -5.15 6.01 2.48
CA LEU A 52 -3.86 6.34 1.88
C LEU A 52 -3.30 5.12 1.15
N GLN A 53 -3.14 5.23 -0.16
CA GLN A 53 -2.60 4.17 -1.01
C GLN A 53 -1.22 4.55 -1.55
N SER A 54 -0.24 3.68 -1.36
CA SER A 54 1.08 3.84 -1.97
C SER A 54 1.14 3.12 -3.32
N MET A 55 2.06 3.52 -4.18
CA MET A 55 2.35 2.77 -5.41
C MET A 55 3.25 1.58 -5.09
N PRO A 56 2.75 0.33 -5.20
CA PRO A 56 3.59 -0.85 -5.00
C PRO A 56 4.62 -0.94 -6.11
N ARG A 57 5.83 -1.36 -5.76
CA ARG A 57 6.90 -1.64 -6.72
C ARG A 57 7.21 -3.13 -6.70
N LEU A 58 7.18 -3.76 -7.86
CA LEU A 58 7.62 -5.14 -8.01
C LEU A 58 9.10 -5.27 -7.65
N VAL A 59 9.43 -6.27 -6.83
CA VAL A 59 10.80 -6.60 -6.43
C VAL A 59 11.00 -8.11 -6.53
N GLY A 60 12.24 -8.56 -6.73
CA GLY A 60 12.58 -9.99 -6.72
C GLY A 60 12.09 -10.82 -7.93
N GLY A 61 11.62 -10.22 -9.01
CA GLY A 61 11.25 -10.94 -10.22
C GLY A 61 12.49 -11.37 -11.03
N GLU A 62 12.56 -12.64 -11.42
CA GLU A 62 13.70 -13.20 -12.16
C GLU A 62 13.40 -13.45 -13.65
N SER A 63 12.13 -13.55 -14.04
CA SER A 63 11.76 -13.73 -15.44
C SER A 63 12.04 -12.46 -16.25
N PHE A 64 12.31 -12.61 -17.56
CA PHE A 64 12.53 -11.48 -18.45
C PHE A 64 11.39 -10.46 -18.37
N LEU A 65 10.14 -10.93 -18.38
CA LEU A 65 8.96 -10.09 -18.25
C LEU A 65 8.94 -9.35 -16.91
N ALA A 66 9.18 -10.04 -15.79
CA ALA A 66 9.18 -9.41 -14.47
C ALA A 66 10.28 -8.35 -14.36
N ARG A 67 11.49 -8.63 -14.87
CA ARG A 67 12.60 -7.66 -14.92
C ARG A 67 12.26 -6.45 -15.79
N ALA A 68 11.62 -6.64 -16.94
CA ALA A 68 11.18 -5.55 -17.80
C ALA A 68 10.14 -4.65 -17.09
N ILE A 69 9.16 -5.25 -16.41
CA ILE A 69 8.16 -4.53 -15.61
C ILE A 69 8.83 -3.77 -14.45
N GLN A 70 9.78 -4.39 -13.74
CA GLN A 70 10.54 -3.73 -12.68
C GLN A 70 11.35 -2.53 -13.18
N PHE A 71 12.00 -2.68 -14.35
CA PHE A 71 12.76 -1.60 -14.98
C PHE A 71 11.86 -0.44 -15.40
N ALA A 72 10.75 -0.74 -16.08
CA ALA A 72 9.75 0.27 -16.44
C ALA A 72 9.21 0.97 -15.18
N GLY A 73 8.85 0.22 -14.13
CA GLY A 73 8.39 0.78 -12.86
C GLY A 73 9.44 1.67 -12.18
N ALA A 74 10.72 1.35 -12.27
CA ALA A 74 11.79 2.18 -11.73
C ALA A 74 12.00 3.49 -12.51
N LEU A 75 11.86 3.46 -13.84
CA LEU A 75 12.01 4.63 -14.69
C LEU A 75 10.79 5.56 -14.66
N TYR A 76 9.59 4.99 -14.78
CA TYR A 76 8.34 5.76 -14.86
C TYR A 76 7.75 6.06 -13.48
N GLY A 77 8.08 5.29 -12.45
CA GLY A 77 7.54 5.46 -11.10
C GLY A 77 7.64 6.88 -10.55
N PRO A 78 8.83 7.55 -10.60
CA PRO A 78 8.96 8.92 -10.10
C PRO A 78 8.25 10.00 -10.93
N VAL A 79 7.93 9.71 -12.18
CA VAL A 79 7.20 10.62 -13.08
C VAL A 79 5.70 10.47 -12.87
N VAL A 80 5.22 9.23 -12.73
CA VAL A 80 3.81 8.93 -12.47
C VAL A 80 3.41 9.30 -11.04
N ALA A 81 4.26 9.04 -10.04
CA ALA A 81 3.99 9.43 -8.64
C ALA A 81 3.78 10.94 -8.48
N ARG A 82 4.63 11.76 -9.12
CA ARG A 82 4.47 13.23 -9.12
C ARG A 82 3.24 13.73 -9.86
N GLY A 83 2.67 12.94 -10.77
CA GLY A 83 1.46 13.29 -11.50
C GLY A 83 0.15 12.95 -10.77
N VAL A 84 0.21 12.11 -9.72
CA VAL A 84 -0.96 11.66 -8.94
C VAL A 84 -1.06 12.37 -7.57
N ASP A 85 0.01 13.05 -7.14
CA ASP A 85 0.06 13.90 -5.94
C ASP A 85 -0.54 15.32 -6.15
N ALA A 86 -1.34 15.54 -7.20
CA ALA A 86 -1.97 16.83 -7.55
C ALA A 86 -3.46 16.88 -7.22
#